data_AF-A0A8T3XT04-F1
#
_entry.id   AF-A0A8T3XT04-F1
#
_cell.length_a   1.000
_cell.length_b   1.000
_cell.length_c   1.000
_cell.angle_alpha   90.00
_cell.angle_beta   90.00
_cell.angle_gamma   90.00
#
_symmetry.space_group_name_H-M   'P 1'
#
loop_
_entity.id
_entity.type
_entity.pdbx_description
1 polymer ?
#
loop_
_entity_poly.entity_id
_entity_poly.type
_entity_poly.pdbx_seq_one_letter_code
_entity_poly.pdbx_strand_id
1 'polypeptide(L)'
;MLSGERFLVKVDGYSAGYMTKDVELAATSSLIEKTTTLGTKPGTQERYDKLIYAYLTKLHGYICIFTDKGHGGLPYNSQNEKIVCCVYDELSAVSCLETIREGFDVKIVICYNSDSNLIELVKILNRILPKTIQSKIELEFFYVDIKNSAKNVMLIAVAEILCFVAKSNKIRKISLSLSPLIFPSDVVNNIIKRVFKKNFIPWLPLAGLDRDIFDNAREIGLEKYIVKIEKMANLKFNGKTSEKEAQKIVNQAIKTKKVVSVMIGPNNIHDILDSLKVDH
;
A
#
# COMPACT_ATOMS: atom_id res chain seq x y z
N MET A 1 13.09 -27.69 17.98
CA MET A 1 11.84 -28.18 17.39
C MET A 1 10.91 -28.57 18.52
N LEU A 2 9.61 -28.51 18.29
CA LEU A 2 8.58 -28.99 19.21
C LEU A 2 8.21 -30.44 18.90
N SER A 3 7.56 -31.08 19.87
CA SER A 3 7.17 -32.48 19.75
C SER A 3 6.22 -32.70 18.57
N GLY A 4 6.53 -33.68 17.71
CA GLY A 4 5.73 -34.06 16.56
C GLY A 4 5.85 -33.15 15.32
N GLU A 5 6.67 -32.09 15.37
CA GLU A 5 6.85 -31.18 14.23
C GLU A 5 7.48 -31.88 13.01
N ARG A 6 7.03 -31.44 11.84
CA ARG A 6 7.69 -31.71 10.55
C ARG A 6 8.64 -30.58 10.23
N PHE A 7 9.90 -30.90 9.97
CA PHE A 7 10.90 -29.89 9.63
C PHE A 7 11.44 -30.09 8.22
N LEU A 8 11.70 -28.97 7.55
CA LEU A 8 12.40 -28.95 6.27
C LEU A 8 13.76 -28.29 6.48
N VAL A 9 14.83 -28.96 6.07
CA VAL A 9 16.14 -28.30 5.90
C VAL A 9 16.23 -27.84 4.46
N LYS A 10 16.67 -26.60 4.25
CA LYS A 10 17.00 -26.08 2.93
C LYS A 10 18.36 -25.41 2.98
N VAL A 11 19.24 -25.75 2.05
CA VAL A 11 20.60 -25.19 1.97
C VAL A 11 20.82 -24.54 0.60
N ASP A 12 21.06 -23.24 0.59
CA ASP A 12 21.44 -22.47 -0.61
C ASP A 12 22.85 -21.88 -0.45
N GLY A 13 23.40 -21.32 -1.53
CA GLY A 13 24.65 -20.55 -1.50
C GLY A 13 25.85 -21.26 -2.15
N TYR A 14 27.05 -20.92 -1.70
CA TYR A 14 28.31 -21.43 -2.22
C TYR A 14 28.82 -22.62 -1.40
N SER A 15 29.12 -23.72 -2.10
CA SER A 15 29.79 -24.89 -1.51
C SER A 15 31.03 -25.25 -2.33
N ALA A 16 32.12 -25.59 -1.63
CA ALA A 16 33.37 -26.03 -2.24
C ALA A 16 33.65 -27.49 -1.84
N GLY A 17 33.74 -28.38 -2.82
CA GLY A 17 34.02 -29.81 -2.59
C GLY A 17 32.81 -30.68 -2.23
N TYR A 18 31.60 -30.11 -2.17
CA TYR A 18 30.33 -30.81 -2.00
C TYR A 18 29.18 -29.99 -2.60
N MET A 19 28.02 -30.60 -2.83
CA MET A 19 26.81 -29.90 -3.25
C MET A 19 26.03 -29.42 -2.01
N THR A 20 25.32 -28.30 -2.10
CA THR A 20 24.44 -27.84 -1.02
C THR A 20 23.41 -28.91 -0.63
N LYS A 21 22.98 -29.73 -1.59
CA LYS A 21 22.08 -30.87 -1.35
C LYS A 21 22.68 -31.94 -0.44
N ASP A 22 23.99 -32.17 -0.48
CA ASP A 22 24.67 -33.13 0.41
C ASP A 22 24.58 -32.65 1.86
N VAL A 23 24.78 -31.35 2.08
CA VAL A 23 24.61 -30.72 3.40
C VAL A 23 23.17 -30.81 3.86
N GLU A 24 22.21 -30.55 2.97
CA GLU A 24 20.79 -30.65 3.29
C GLU A 24 20.42 -32.07 3.78
N LEU A 25 20.89 -33.11 3.09
CA LEU A 25 20.64 -34.51 3.46
C LEU A 25 21.35 -34.90 4.76
N ALA A 26 22.61 -34.50 4.93
CA ALA A 26 23.39 -34.78 6.12
C ALA A 26 22.80 -34.09 7.36
N ALA A 27 22.43 -32.82 7.23
CA ALA A 27 21.80 -32.05 8.29
C ALA A 27 20.40 -32.60 8.63
N THR A 28 19.60 -32.97 7.62
CA THR A 28 18.29 -33.61 7.84
C THR A 28 18.46 -34.91 8.63
N SER A 29 19.37 -35.77 8.22
CA SER A 29 19.64 -37.05 8.90
C SER A 29 20.12 -36.85 10.34
N SER A 30 21.07 -35.93 10.55
CA SER A 30 21.59 -35.62 11.89
C SER A 30 20.50 -35.05 12.81
N LEU A 31 19.59 -34.25 12.27
CA LEU A 31 18.47 -33.72 13.05
C LEU A 31 17.50 -34.84 13.46
N ILE A 32 17.10 -35.72 12.53
CA ILE A 32 16.22 -36.86 12.85
C ILE A 32 16.76 -37.66 14.04
N GLU A 33 18.05 -37.99 14.00
CA GLU A 33 18.71 -38.74 15.07
C GLU A 33 18.65 -37.98 16.40
N LYS A 34 19.02 -36.70 16.39
CA LYS A 34 19.07 -35.85 17.59
C LYS A 34 17.70 -35.50 18.18
N THR A 35 16.63 -35.56 17.39
CA THR A 35 15.28 -35.21 17.82
C THR A 35 14.33 -36.40 17.89
N THR A 36 14.88 -37.62 17.94
CA THR A 36 14.11 -38.88 18.06
C THR A 36 13.11 -38.85 19.21
N THR A 37 13.51 -38.36 20.38
CA THR A 37 12.65 -38.28 21.59
C THR A 37 11.49 -37.29 21.45
N LEU A 38 11.59 -36.35 20.50
CA LEU A 38 10.54 -35.38 20.18
C LEU A 38 9.59 -35.90 19.09
N GLY A 39 9.84 -37.08 18.51
CA GLY A 39 8.99 -37.66 17.46
C GLY A 39 8.90 -36.80 16.19
N THR A 40 9.83 -35.87 15.98
CA THR A 40 9.88 -35.00 14.80
C THR A 40 10.20 -35.79 13.54
N LYS A 41 9.74 -35.30 12.39
CA LYS A 41 9.93 -36.00 11.10
C LYS A 41 10.36 -35.01 10.01
N PRO A 42 11.06 -35.47 8.95
CA PRO A 42 11.32 -34.62 7.80
C PRO A 42 10.01 -34.25 7.09
N GLY A 43 9.91 -32.99 6.66
CA GLY A 43 8.85 -32.44 5.83
C GLY A 43 9.22 -32.41 4.35
N THR A 44 8.30 -31.91 3.54
CA THR A 44 8.51 -31.64 2.10
C THR A 44 8.44 -30.14 1.85
N GLN A 45 8.81 -29.67 0.65
CA GLN A 45 8.67 -28.25 0.28
C GLN A 45 7.24 -27.72 0.42
N GLU A 46 6.25 -28.58 0.21
CA GLU A 46 4.82 -28.25 0.29
C GLU A 46 4.26 -28.44 1.70
N ARG A 47 4.92 -29.23 2.56
CA ARG A 47 4.38 -29.62 3.85
C ARG A 47 5.47 -29.75 4.92
N TYR A 48 5.66 -28.67 5.66
CA TYR A 48 6.51 -28.60 6.84
C TYR A 48 5.89 -27.61 7.85
N ASP A 49 6.20 -27.81 9.13
CA ASP A 49 5.82 -26.90 10.22
C ASP A 49 6.95 -25.90 10.50
N LYS A 50 8.21 -26.32 10.29
CA LYS A 50 9.39 -25.49 10.52
C LYS A 50 10.43 -25.58 9.39
N LEU A 51 10.87 -24.43 8.89
CA LEU A 51 12.00 -24.34 7.96
C LEU A 51 13.29 -24.04 8.73
N ILE A 52 14.30 -24.87 8.50
CA ILE A 52 15.68 -24.59 8.87
C ILE A 52 16.40 -24.22 7.56
N TYR A 53 16.62 -22.93 7.39
CA TYR A 53 17.26 -22.39 6.21
C TYR A 53 18.74 -22.14 6.50
N ALA A 54 19.63 -22.67 5.67
CA ALA A 54 21.05 -22.35 5.72
C ALA A 54 21.49 -21.68 4.41
N TYR A 55 22.29 -20.62 4.54
CA TYR A 55 22.95 -19.97 3.42
C TYR A 55 24.46 -20.07 3.59
N LEU A 56 25.11 -20.78 2.67
CA LEU A 56 26.55 -20.96 2.68
C LEU A 56 27.23 -19.87 1.86
N THR A 57 28.29 -19.29 2.40
CA THR A 57 29.21 -18.39 1.70
C THR A 57 30.57 -19.06 1.58
N LYS A 58 31.53 -18.39 0.93
CA LYS A 58 32.91 -18.92 0.81
C LYS A 58 33.58 -19.20 2.16
N LEU A 59 33.24 -18.44 3.20
CA LEU A 59 33.95 -18.47 4.49
C LEU A 59 33.06 -18.82 5.68
N HIS A 60 31.74 -18.67 5.55
CA HIS A 60 30.79 -18.81 6.66
C HIS A 60 29.50 -19.48 6.22
N GLY A 61 28.81 -20.13 7.15
CA GLY A 61 27.43 -20.60 6.99
C GLY A 61 26.50 -19.83 7.93
N TYR A 62 25.40 -19.32 7.40
CA TYR A 62 24.35 -18.67 8.16
C TYR A 62 23.17 -19.62 8.31
N ILE A 63 22.65 -19.80 9.52
CA ILE A 63 21.53 -20.69 9.80
C ILE A 63 20.38 -19.86 10.37
N CYS A 64 19.20 -20.03 9.81
CA CYS A 64 17.98 -19.34 10.19
C CYS A 64 16.85 -20.35 10.44
N ILE A 65 16.12 -20.13 11.53
CA ILE A 65 14.98 -20.97 11.93
C ILE A 65 13.66 -20.19 11.98
N PHE A 66 13.71 -18.91 11.60
CA PHE A 66 12.57 -17.99 11.54
C PHE A 66 12.68 -17.18 10.25
N THR A 67 11.74 -17.40 9.33
CA THR A 67 11.70 -16.66 8.07
C THR A 67 10.36 -15.97 7.96
N ASP A 68 10.35 -14.66 8.14
CA ASP A 68 9.17 -13.85 7.91
C ASP A 68 9.20 -13.29 6.48
N LYS A 69 8.05 -13.34 5.81
CA LYS A 69 7.90 -12.70 4.51
C LYS A 69 7.80 -11.19 4.73
N GLY A 70 8.80 -10.45 4.24
CA GLY A 70 8.74 -9.00 4.22
C GLY A 70 7.62 -8.48 3.31
N HIS A 71 7.27 -7.20 3.48
CA HIS A 71 6.26 -6.52 2.65
C HIS A 71 6.68 -6.32 1.18
N GLY A 72 7.94 -6.61 0.85
CA GLY A 72 8.49 -6.41 -0.48
C GLY A 72 8.55 -4.93 -0.86
N GLY A 73 8.44 -4.65 -2.16
CA GLY A 73 8.59 -3.30 -2.70
C GLY A 73 10.05 -2.83 -2.77
N LEU A 74 10.22 -1.56 -3.11
CA LEU A 74 11.49 -0.87 -3.16
C LEU A 74 11.82 -0.21 -1.81
N PRO A 75 13.11 -0.05 -1.46
CA PRO A 75 13.50 0.69 -0.28
C PRO A 75 12.90 2.09 -0.25
N TYR A 76 12.57 2.57 0.95
CA TYR A 76 12.02 3.91 1.15
C TYR A 76 12.86 4.98 0.46
N ASN A 77 12.15 5.88 -0.23
CA ASN A 77 12.73 7.00 -0.97
C ASN A 77 13.87 6.61 -1.93
N SER A 78 13.89 5.37 -2.43
CA SER A 78 14.83 4.94 -3.47
C SER A 78 14.65 5.68 -4.80
N GLN A 79 13.46 6.23 -5.05
CA GLN A 79 13.19 7.13 -6.17
C GLN A 79 13.79 8.54 -5.98
N ASN A 80 14.22 8.87 -4.75
CA ASN A 80 14.71 10.19 -4.35
C ASN A 80 13.75 11.34 -4.71
N GLU A 81 12.44 11.07 -4.63
CA GLU A 81 11.40 11.99 -5.05
C GLU A 81 10.21 11.93 -4.09
N LYS A 82 9.68 13.11 -3.78
CA LYS A 82 8.41 13.24 -3.07
C LYS A 82 7.25 13.13 -4.05
N ILE A 83 6.14 12.58 -3.59
CA ILE A 83 4.90 12.47 -4.35
C ILE A 83 3.69 12.74 -3.45
N VAL A 84 2.65 13.37 -3.99
CA VAL A 84 1.39 13.57 -3.27
C VAL A 84 0.40 12.46 -3.63
N CYS A 85 -0.16 11.79 -2.62
CA CYS A 85 -1.21 10.78 -2.75
C CYS A 85 -2.48 11.23 -2.04
N CYS A 86 -3.64 10.86 -2.57
CA CYS A 86 -4.92 11.10 -1.91
C CYS A 86 -5.60 9.79 -1.54
N VAL A 87 -6.15 9.71 -0.33
CA VAL A 87 -7.00 8.62 0.15
C VAL A 87 -8.42 9.17 0.31
N TYR A 88 -9.35 8.66 -0.49
CA TYR A 88 -10.77 9.09 -0.51
C TYR A 88 -11.75 7.91 -0.63
N ASP A 89 -11.23 6.71 -0.85
CA ASP A 89 -11.95 5.43 -0.88
C ASP A 89 -10.95 4.28 -0.74
N GLU A 90 -11.43 3.04 -0.87
CA GLU A 90 -10.61 1.84 -0.71
C GLU A 90 -9.61 1.64 -1.86
N LEU A 91 -9.95 2.03 -3.09
CA LEU A 91 -9.03 1.90 -4.24
C LEU A 91 -7.86 2.89 -4.14
N SER A 92 -8.15 4.13 -3.73
CA SER A 92 -7.14 5.16 -3.52
C SER A 92 -6.24 4.88 -2.32
N ALA A 93 -6.74 4.18 -1.30
CA ALA A 93 -5.93 3.62 -0.23
C ALA A 93 -4.90 2.60 -0.74
N VAL A 94 -5.34 1.66 -1.59
CA VAL A 94 -4.41 0.71 -2.24
C VAL A 94 -3.40 1.46 -3.11
N SER A 95 -3.84 2.42 -3.92
CA SER A 95 -2.93 3.26 -4.72
C SER A 95 -1.89 3.98 -3.87
N CYS A 96 -2.26 4.47 -2.69
CA CYS A 96 -1.34 5.11 -1.75
C CYS A 96 -0.30 4.11 -1.22
N LEU A 97 -0.72 2.90 -0.86
CA LEU A 97 0.19 1.83 -0.42
C LEU A 97 1.18 1.44 -1.52
N GLU A 98 0.70 1.28 -2.75
CA GLU A 98 1.56 0.97 -3.90
C GLU A 98 2.59 2.08 -4.15
N THR A 99 2.17 3.34 -4.02
CA THR A 99 3.10 4.46 -4.14
C THR A 99 4.22 4.40 -3.09
N ILE A 100 3.90 3.96 -1.86
CA ILE A 100 4.91 3.74 -0.82
C ILE A 100 5.84 2.58 -1.22
N ARG A 101 5.27 1.47 -1.71
CA ARG A 101 6.03 0.27 -2.15
C ARG A 101 6.89 0.51 -3.38
N GLU A 102 6.55 1.48 -4.21
CA GLU A 102 7.38 1.92 -5.35
C GLU A 102 8.57 2.79 -4.92
N GLY A 103 8.73 3.04 -3.61
CA GLY A 103 9.91 3.68 -3.05
C GLY A 103 9.88 5.20 -3.11
N PHE A 104 8.69 5.82 -3.14
CA PHE A 104 8.55 7.27 -3.04
C PHE A 104 8.44 7.76 -1.58
N ASP A 105 8.80 9.02 -1.34
CA ASP A 105 8.45 9.73 -0.10
C ASP A 105 7.05 10.37 -0.24
N VAL A 106 6.06 9.78 0.42
CA VAL A 106 4.64 10.09 0.17
C VAL A 106 4.10 11.17 1.12
N LYS A 107 3.56 12.25 0.55
CA LYS A 107 2.69 13.22 1.23
C LYS A 107 1.24 12.76 1.10
N ILE A 108 0.64 12.30 2.20
CA ILE A 108 -0.73 11.78 2.22
C ILE A 108 -1.74 12.92 2.43
N VAL A 109 -2.74 12.94 1.57
CA VAL A 109 -3.92 13.83 1.61
C VAL A 109 -5.17 12.97 1.78
N ILE A 110 -6.17 13.47 2.51
CA ILE A 110 -7.44 12.80 2.73
C ILE A 110 -8.56 13.68 2.19
N CYS A 111 -9.38 13.14 1.29
CA CYS A 111 -10.59 13.80 0.80
C CYS A 111 -11.82 13.03 1.30
N TYR A 112 -12.65 13.66 2.13
CA TYR A 112 -13.84 13.05 2.74
C TYR A 112 -15.11 13.82 2.39
N ASN A 113 -16.27 13.18 2.45
CA ASN A 113 -17.56 13.79 2.05
C ASN A 113 -18.65 13.81 3.13
N SER A 114 -18.38 13.16 4.27
CA SER A 114 -19.23 13.11 5.45
C SER A 114 -18.39 12.67 6.65
N ASP A 115 -18.91 12.85 7.86
CA ASP A 115 -18.22 12.39 9.08
C ASP A 115 -18.12 10.86 9.12
N SER A 116 -19.16 10.15 8.66
CA SER A 116 -19.12 8.68 8.53
C SER A 116 -18.03 8.21 7.57
N ASN A 117 -17.90 8.87 6.42
CA ASN A 117 -16.85 8.58 5.45
C ASN A 117 -15.46 8.92 6.01
N LEU A 118 -15.32 10.04 6.73
CA LEU A 118 -14.07 10.40 7.40
C LEU A 118 -13.62 9.32 8.39
N ILE A 119 -14.52 8.81 9.24
CA ILE A 119 -14.22 7.73 10.18
C ILE A 119 -13.74 6.47 9.44
N GLU A 120 -14.38 6.10 8.34
CA GLU A 120 -13.95 4.97 7.51
C GLU A 120 -12.55 5.20 6.93
N LEU A 121 -12.29 6.38 6.36
CA LEU A 121 -10.99 6.72 5.78
C LEU A 121 -9.88 6.76 6.83
N VAL A 122 -10.15 7.23 8.05
CA VAL A 122 -9.17 7.22 9.16
C VAL A 122 -8.84 5.79 9.59
N LYS A 123 -9.82 4.88 9.62
CA LYS A 123 -9.58 3.45 9.90
C LYS A 123 -8.69 2.82 8.83
N ILE A 124 -8.91 3.16 7.57
CA ILE A 124 -8.07 2.70 6.45
C ILE A 124 -6.67 3.31 6.56
N LEU A 125 -6.57 4.61 6.83
CA LEU A 125 -5.31 5.32 6.98
C LEU A 125 -4.46 4.73 8.10
N ASN A 126 -5.08 4.34 9.23
CA ASN A 126 -4.38 3.67 10.33
C ASN A 126 -3.68 2.36 9.91
N ARG A 127 -4.09 1.72 8.81
CA ARG A 127 -3.43 0.55 8.23
C ARG A 127 -2.27 0.91 7.29
N ILE A 128 -2.31 2.11 6.71
CA ILE A 128 -1.28 2.64 5.79
C ILE A 128 -0.15 3.31 6.57
N LEU A 129 -0.45 4.09 7.61
CA LEU A 129 0.55 4.88 8.35
C LEU A 129 1.74 4.05 8.86
N PRO A 130 1.57 2.85 9.44
CA PRO A 130 2.70 2.03 9.90
C PRO A 130 3.62 1.54 8.77
N LYS A 131 3.21 1.66 7.51
CA LYS A 131 4.03 1.33 6.33
C LYS A 131 4.91 2.50 5.90
N THR A 132 4.76 3.67 6.52
CA THR A 132 5.67 4.80 6.35
C THR A 132 6.79 4.74 7.39
N ILE A 133 7.98 5.29 7.06
CA ILE A 133 9.14 5.27 7.97
C ILE A 133 9.05 6.35 9.07
N GLN A 134 8.29 7.41 8.82
CA GLN A 134 8.29 8.60 9.68
C GLN A 134 7.56 8.32 11.00
N SER A 135 8.18 8.62 12.14
CA SER A 135 7.52 8.51 13.45
C SER A 135 6.45 9.58 13.68
N LYS A 136 6.51 10.67 12.93
CA LYS A 136 5.56 11.77 12.93
C LYS A 136 5.21 12.14 11.50
N ILE A 137 3.91 12.16 11.19
CA ILE A 137 3.41 12.49 9.86
C ILE A 137 2.49 13.70 9.91
N GLU A 138 2.49 14.51 8.85
CA GLU A 138 1.54 15.60 8.67
C GLU A 138 0.55 15.27 7.55
N LEU A 139 -0.72 15.21 7.92
CA LEU A 139 -1.84 14.86 7.06
C LEU A 139 -2.66 16.12 6.73
N GLU A 140 -3.09 16.23 5.48
CA GLU A 140 -4.01 17.30 5.05
C GLU A 140 -5.39 16.72 4.73
N PHE A 141 -6.43 17.26 5.36
CA PHE A 141 -7.82 16.85 5.20
C PHE A 141 -8.60 17.91 4.43
N PHE A 142 -9.38 17.47 3.44
CA PHE A 142 -10.24 18.30 2.62
C PHE A 142 -11.66 17.71 2.60
N TYR A 143 -12.66 18.53 2.91
CA TYR A 143 -14.06 18.16 2.70
C TYR A 143 -14.43 18.39 1.23
N VAL A 144 -14.84 17.32 0.56
CA VAL A 144 -15.21 17.30 -0.87
C VAL A 144 -16.69 16.90 -0.97
N ASP A 145 -17.55 17.88 -1.25
CA ASP A 145 -18.97 17.62 -1.44
C ASP A 145 -19.22 16.94 -2.79
N ILE A 146 -19.52 15.63 -2.75
CA ILE A 146 -19.78 14.80 -3.92
C ILE A 146 -21.21 14.30 -4.00
N LYS A 147 -22.13 14.78 -3.14
CA LYS A 147 -23.45 14.15 -2.91
C LYS A 147 -24.28 13.94 -4.19
N ASN A 148 -24.03 14.70 -5.25
CA ASN A 148 -24.75 14.60 -6.53
C ASN A 148 -23.84 14.62 -7.77
N SER A 149 -22.51 14.51 -7.61
CA SER A 149 -21.58 14.65 -8.73
C SER A 149 -21.23 13.32 -9.37
N ALA A 150 -21.09 13.31 -10.70
CA ALA A 150 -20.65 12.13 -11.41
C ALA A 150 -19.22 11.72 -11.00
N LYS A 151 -18.91 10.42 -11.00
CA LYS A 151 -17.59 9.91 -10.53
C LYS A 151 -16.40 10.54 -11.27
N ASN A 152 -16.53 10.81 -12.56
CA ASN A 152 -15.50 11.52 -13.33
C ASN A 152 -15.24 12.94 -12.80
N VAL A 153 -16.28 13.66 -12.35
CA VAL A 153 -16.14 14.98 -11.73
C VAL A 153 -15.36 14.89 -10.42
N MET A 154 -15.66 13.88 -9.59
CA MET A 154 -14.91 13.60 -8.35
C MET A 154 -13.43 13.33 -8.63
N LEU A 155 -13.12 12.44 -9.58
CA LEU A 155 -11.73 12.10 -9.92
C LEU A 155 -10.94 13.32 -10.42
N ILE A 156 -11.58 14.19 -11.20
CA ILE A 156 -10.98 15.46 -11.64
C ILE A 156 -10.76 16.38 -10.44
N ALA A 157 -11.77 16.55 -9.58
CA ALA A 157 -11.65 17.41 -8.40
C ALA A 157 -10.51 16.96 -7.49
N VAL A 158 -10.39 15.64 -7.24
CA VAL A 158 -9.28 15.08 -6.45
C VAL A 158 -7.92 15.34 -7.12
N ALA A 159 -7.79 15.11 -8.42
CA ALA A 159 -6.54 15.37 -9.14
C ALA A 159 -6.14 16.86 -9.07
N GLU A 160 -7.11 17.76 -9.09
CA GLU A 160 -6.86 19.20 -8.96
C GLU A 160 -6.51 19.62 -7.53
N ILE A 161 -7.10 19.00 -6.50
CA ILE A 161 -6.70 19.16 -5.10
C ILE A 161 -5.25 18.67 -4.92
N LEU A 162 -4.89 17.52 -5.50
CA LEU A 162 -3.51 17.02 -5.50
C LEU A 162 -2.55 18.02 -6.15
N CYS A 163 -2.90 18.61 -7.29
CA CYS A 163 -2.09 19.67 -7.91
C CYS A 163 -1.92 20.89 -6.99
N PHE A 164 -2.98 21.29 -6.26
CA PHE A 164 -2.92 22.40 -5.30
C PHE A 164 -1.97 22.08 -4.12
N VAL A 165 -2.07 20.89 -3.56
CA VAL A 165 -1.19 20.43 -2.46
C VAL A 165 0.25 20.30 -2.96
N ALA A 166 0.45 19.71 -4.13
CA ALA A 166 1.77 19.55 -4.75
C ALA A 166 2.44 20.90 -4.98
N LYS A 167 1.69 21.90 -5.48
CA LYS A 167 2.19 23.27 -5.67
C LYS A 167 2.66 23.90 -4.36
N SER A 168 1.83 23.83 -3.31
CA SER A 168 2.14 24.45 -2.01
C SER A 168 3.32 23.76 -1.29
N ASN A 169 3.52 22.47 -1.54
CA ASN A 169 4.62 21.68 -0.96
C ASN A 169 5.85 21.56 -1.89
N LYS A 170 5.88 22.24 -3.04
CA LYS A 170 6.96 22.16 -4.06
C LYS A 170 7.25 20.73 -4.55
N ILE A 171 6.21 19.90 -4.63
CA ILE A 171 6.28 18.52 -5.12
C ILE A 171 5.89 18.50 -6.60
N ARG A 172 6.63 17.78 -7.46
CA ARG A 172 6.36 17.71 -8.90
C ARG A 172 5.49 16.52 -9.31
N LYS A 173 5.56 15.41 -8.56
CA LYS A 173 4.82 14.18 -8.87
C LYS A 173 3.52 14.11 -8.09
N ILE A 174 2.47 13.63 -8.74
CA ILE A 174 1.22 13.29 -8.08
C ILE A 174 0.81 11.86 -8.41
N SER A 175 0.36 11.13 -7.41
CA SER A 175 -0.14 9.77 -7.55
C SER A 175 -1.63 9.81 -7.86
N LEU A 176 -2.00 9.28 -9.01
CA LEU A 176 -3.38 9.15 -9.45
C LEU A 176 -3.84 7.72 -9.20
N SER A 177 -4.88 7.58 -8.38
CA SER A 177 -5.56 6.32 -8.07
C SER A 177 -6.41 5.82 -9.25
N LEU A 178 -5.78 5.73 -10.42
CA LEU A 178 -6.36 5.35 -11.70
C LEU A 178 -5.61 4.14 -12.25
N SER A 179 -6.36 3.18 -12.78
CA SER A 179 -5.83 2.07 -13.57
C SER A 179 -6.58 1.97 -14.88
N PRO A 180 -5.89 1.85 -16.03
CA PRO A 180 -6.53 1.54 -17.31
C PRO A 180 -7.31 0.20 -17.31
N LEU A 181 -7.05 -0.69 -16.34
CA LEU A 181 -7.78 -1.95 -16.17
C LEU A 181 -9.14 -1.75 -15.47
N ILE A 182 -9.33 -0.64 -14.76
CA ILE A 182 -10.53 -0.35 -13.95
C ILE A 182 -11.36 0.78 -14.57
N PHE A 183 -10.69 1.81 -15.11
CA PHE A 183 -11.32 3.02 -15.61
C PHE A 183 -11.24 3.11 -17.14
N PRO A 184 -12.25 3.68 -17.83
CA PRO A 184 -12.17 3.93 -19.26
C PRO A 184 -10.96 4.78 -19.62
N SER A 185 -10.28 4.41 -20.71
CA SER A 185 -9.07 5.06 -21.19
C SER A 185 -9.24 6.57 -21.41
N ASP A 186 -10.39 7.01 -21.92
CA ASP A 186 -10.69 8.43 -22.12
C ASP A 186 -10.72 9.23 -20.82
N VAL A 187 -11.24 8.65 -19.73
CA VAL A 187 -11.27 9.28 -18.41
C VAL A 187 -9.85 9.40 -17.87
N VAL A 188 -9.07 8.31 -17.95
CA VAL A 188 -7.67 8.27 -17.51
C VAL A 188 -6.83 9.31 -18.26
N ASN A 189 -6.91 9.29 -19.59
CA ASN A 189 -6.17 10.21 -20.46
C ASN A 189 -6.55 11.67 -20.23
N ASN A 190 -7.83 11.97 -20.01
CA ASN A 190 -8.27 13.32 -19.70
C ASN A 190 -7.64 13.84 -18.40
N ILE A 191 -7.67 13.05 -17.34
CA ILE A 191 -7.09 13.43 -16.04
C ILE A 191 -5.57 13.61 -16.17
N ILE A 192 -4.87 12.66 -16.79
CA ILE A 192 -3.43 12.75 -17.06
C ILE A 192 -3.09 14.05 -17.80
N LYS A 193 -3.81 14.38 -18.88
CA LYS A 193 -3.60 15.61 -19.65
C LYS A 193 -3.80 16.87 -18.81
N ARG A 194 -4.77 16.88 -17.90
CA ARG A 194 -5.01 18.04 -17.00
C ARG A 194 -3.85 18.26 -16.04
N VAL A 195 -3.32 17.17 -15.48
CA VAL A 195 -2.18 17.21 -14.57
C VAL A 195 -0.94 17.73 -15.29
N PHE A 196 -0.65 17.19 -16.48
CA PHE A 196 0.45 17.67 -17.32
C PHE A 196 0.31 19.15 -17.70
N LYS A 197 -0.90 19.61 -18.06
CA LYS A 197 -1.16 21.03 -18.36
C LYS A 197 -0.86 21.97 -17.18
N LYS A 198 -0.90 21.46 -15.95
CA LYS A 198 -0.52 22.21 -14.73
C LYS A 198 0.96 22.05 -14.36
N ASN A 199 1.79 21.49 -15.25
CA ASN A 199 3.22 21.24 -15.08
C ASN A 199 3.56 20.24 -13.95
N PHE A 200 2.67 19.29 -13.67
CA PHE A 200 2.94 18.16 -12.77
C PHE A 200 3.13 16.87 -13.55
N ILE A 201 3.81 15.91 -12.93
CA ILE A 201 4.05 14.58 -13.47
C ILE A 201 3.03 13.62 -12.85
N PRO A 202 2.03 13.14 -13.60
CA PRO A 202 1.11 12.12 -13.12
C PRO A 202 1.83 10.78 -13.03
N TRP A 203 1.61 10.08 -11.92
CA TRP A 203 2.07 8.73 -11.67
C TRP A 203 0.86 7.83 -11.44
N LEU A 204 0.86 6.62 -12.01
CA LEU A 204 -0.26 5.68 -11.90
C LEU A 204 0.23 4.38 -11.25
N PRO A 205 0.23 4.29 -9.91
CA PRO A 205 0.72 3.10 -9.20
C PRO A 205 -0.03 1.82 -9.58
N LEU A 206 -1.29 1.97 -10.01
CA LEU A 206 -2.18 0.86 -10.34
C LEU A 206 -2.16 0.47 -11.83
N ALA A 207 -1.31 1.09 -12.66
CA ALA A 207 -1.32 0.85 -14.11
C ALA A 207 -0.81 -0.54 -14.51
N GLY A 208 0.05 -1.16 -13.70
CA GLY A 208 0.64 -2.48 -13.95
C GLY A 208 0.09 -3.60 -13.06
N LEU A 209 -0.86 -3.31 -12.17
CA LEU A 209 -1.32 -4.26 -11.18
C LEU A 209 -2.61 -4.95 -11.68
N ASP A 210 -2.50 -6.25 -11.91
CA ASP A 210 -3.61 -7.15 -12.25
C ASP A 210 -4.32 -7.61 -10.95
N ARG A 211 -3.97 -8.80 -10.44
CA ARG A 211 -4.58 -9.43 -9.27
C ARG A 211 -3.90 -9.04 -7.97
N ASP A 212 -2.67 -8.53 -8.06
CA ASP A 212 -1.87 -8.10 -6.91
C ASP A 212 -2.56 -6.95 -6.15
N ILE A 213 -3.41 -6.15 -6.80
CA ILE A 213 -4.25 -5.13 -6.13
C ILE A 213 -5.05 -5.76 -4.99
N PHE A 214 -5.60 -6.96 -5.20
CA PHE A 214 -6.39 -7.64 -4.18
C PHE A 214 -5.54 -8.19 -3.05
N ASP A 215 -4.38 -8.76 -3.37
CA ASP A 215 -3.44 -9.25 -2.36
C ASP A 215 -2.91 -8.10 -1.50
N ASN A 216 -2.63 -6.95 -2.10
CA ASN A 216 -2.22 -5.74 -1.40
C ASN A 216 -3.38 -5.19 -0.56
N ALA A 217 -4.63 -5.23 -1.06
CA ALA A 217 -5.80 -4.89 -0.27
C ALA A 217 -5.98 -5.83 0.94
N ARG A 218 -5.74 -7.14 0.80
CA ARG A 218 -5.75 -8.08 1.94
C ARG A 218 -4.66 -7.73 2.94
N GLU A 219 -3.47 -7.40 2.47
CA GLU A 219 -2.34 -7.05 3.34
C GLU A 219 -2.66 -5.90 4.31
N ILE A 220 -3.48 -4.92 3.89
CA ILE A 220 -3.90 -3.80 4.73
C ILE A 220 -5.28 -4.00 5.39
N GLY A 221 -5.83 -5.21 5.37
CA GLY A 221 -7.09 -5.54 6.05
C GLY A 221 -8.33 -4.98 5.33
N LEU A 222 -8.25 -4.79 4.02
CA LEU A 222 -9.35 -4.32 3.16
C LEU A 222 -10.07 -5.46 2.43
N GLU A 223 -9.96 -6.72 2.88
CA GLU A 223 -10.57 -7.89 2.24
C GLU A 223 -12.08 -7.72 2.06
N LYS A 224 -12.74 -7.19 3.09
CA LYS A 224 -14.19 -6.94 3.07
C LYS A 224 -14.62 -5.87 2.04
N TYR A 225 -13.67 -5.10 1.52
CA TYR A 225 -13.90 -4.05 0.53
C TYR A 225 -13.49 -4.47 -0.89
N ILE A 226 -12.94 -5.68 -1.08
CA ILE A 226 -12.62 -6.24 -2.40
C ILE A 226 -13.83 -6.16 -3.34
N VAL A 227 -15.00 -6.56 -2.85
CA VAL A 227 -16.25 -6.51 -3.64
C VAL A 227 -16.60 -5.08 -4.06
N LYS A 228 -16.28 -4.06 -3.24
CA LYS A 228 -16.47 -2.66 -3.63
C LYS A 228 -15.47 -2.25 -4.71
N ILE A 229 -14.21 -2.65 -4.59
CA ILE A 229 -13.15 -2.40 -5.58
C ILE A 229 -13.52 -3.05 -6.92
N GLU A 230 -13.96 -4.31 -6.92
CA GLU A 230 -14.44 -5.02 -8.12
C GLU A 230 -15.64 -4.32 -8.75
N LYS A 231 -16.60 -3.87 -7.93
CA LYS A 231 -17.75 -3.10 -8.42
C LYS A 231 -17.32 -1.80 -9.09
N MET A 232 -16.22 -1.17 -8.67
CA MET A 232 -15.74 0.06 -9.31
C MET A 232 -15.27 -0.17 -10.76
N ALA A 233 -14.69 -1.33 -11.06
CA ALA A 233 -14.29 -1.70 -12.42
C ALA A 233 -15.50 -1.86 -13.37
N ASN A 234 -16.67 -2.21 -12.82
CA ASN A 234 -17.89 -2.46 -13.61
C ASN A 234 -18.79 -1.23 -13.78
N LEU A 235 -18.36 -0.04 -13.35
CA LEU A 235 -19.19 1.16 -13.42
C LEU A 235 -19.20 1.80 -14.80
N LYS A 236 -20.39 2.23 -15.24
CA LYS A 236 -20.55 3.05 -16.44
C LYS A 236 -20.17 4.50 -16.14
N PHE A 237 -19.15 5.01 -16.82
CA PHE A 237 -18.77 6.41 -16.77
C PHE A 237 -19.51 7.18 -17.87
N ASN A 238 -20.55 7.92 -17.51
CA ASN A 238 -21.31 8.70 -18.50
C ASN A 238 -20.57 10.01 -18.85
N GLY A 239 -20.24 10.15 -20.14
CA GLY A 239 -19.23 11.06 -20.69
C GLY A 239 -19.61 12.54 -20.86
N LYS A 240 -20.24 13.18 -19.87
CA LYS A 240 -20.25 14.66 -19.82
C LYS A 240 -19.44 15.15 -18.63
N THR A 241 -18.19 15.47 -18.90
CA THR A 241 -17.25 16.05 -17.93
C THR A 241 -17.59 17.52 -17.72
N SER A 242 -18.21 17.86 -16.59
CA SER A 242 -18.46 19.27 -16.23
C SER A 242 -17.23 19.86 -15.54
N GLU A 243 -16.34 20.48 -16.31
CA GLU A 243 -15.16 21.20 -15.76
C GLU A 243 -15.55 22.26 -14.74
N LYS A 244 -16.62 23.00 -15.01
CA LYS A 244 -17.11 24.06 -14.12
C LYS A 244 -17.55 23.49 -12.77
N GLU A 245 -18.17 22.32 -12.77
CA GLU A 245 -18.59 21.65 -11.55
C GLU A 245 -17.40 21.17 -10.72
N ALA A 246 -16.42 20.50 -11.37
CA ALA A 246 -15.20 20.08 -10.70
C ALA A 246 -14.46 21.28 -10.07
N GLN A 247 -14.33 22.39 -10.80
CA GLN A 247 -13.68 23.59 -10.28
C GLN A 247 -14.42 24.20 -9.08
N LYS A 248 -15.76 24.18 -9.10
CA LYS A 248 -16.58 24.65 -7.97
C LYS A 248 -16.31 23.82 -6.71
N ILE A 249 -16.27 22.49 -6.87
CA ILE A 249 -15.95 21.55 -5.78
C ILE A 249 -14.54 21.82 -5.24
N VAL A 250 -13.55 21.95 -6.12
CA VAL A 250 -12.15 22.24 -5.73
C VAL A 250 -12.05 23.55 -4.94
N ASN A 251 -12.70 24.61 -5.40
CA ASN A 251 -12.67 25.92 -4.75
C ASN A 251 -13.32 25.91 -3.35
N GLN A 252 -14.33 25.05 -3.14
CA GLN A 252 -14.94 24.83 -1.83
C GLN A 252 -14.04 23.97 -0.95
N ALA A 253 -13.51 22.87 -1.48
CA ALA A 253 -12.65 21.93 -0.75
C ALA A 253 -11.37 22.60 -0.23
N ILE A 254 -10.69 23.42 -1.04
CA ILE A 254 -9.46 24.10 -0.62
C ILE A 254 -9.69 24.98 0.62
N LYS A 255 -10.89 25.55 0.79
CA LYS A 255 -11.25 26.37 1.96
C LYS A 255 -11.46 25.55 3.23
N THR A 256 -11.69 24.24 3.11
CA THR A 256 -11.92 23.34 4.24
C THR A 256 -10.66 22.62 4.68
N LYS A 257 -9.49 22.97 4.11
CA LYS A 257 -8.19 22.39 4.47
C LYS A 257 -7.98 22.42 5.98
N LYS A 258 -7.81 21.24 6.58
CA LYS A 258 -7.32 21.05 7.94
C LYS A 258 -6.00 20.29 7.90
N VAL A 259 -5.05 20.69 8.75
CA VAL A 259 -3.75 20.02 8.86
C VAL A 259 -3.68 19.35 10.23
N VAL A 260 -3.34 18.06 10.25
CA VAL A 260 -3.23 17.27 11.48
C VAL A 260 -1.85 16.64 11.50
N SER A 261 -1.18 16.74 12.65
CA SER A 261 0.10 16.07 12.87
C SER A 261 -0.10 14.90 13.83
N VAL A 262 0.33 13.72 13.42
CA VAL A 262 0.09 12.46 14.15
C VAL A 262 1.43 11.82 14.47
N MET A 263 1.62 11.44 15.73
CA MET A 263 2.70 10.53 16.14
C MET A 263 2.22 9.11 15.87
N ILE A 264 2.92 8.36 15.00
CA ILE A 264 2.47 7.03 14.61
C ILE A 264 2.52 6.10 15.82
N GLY A 265 1.36 5.59 16.21
CA GLY A 265 1.19 4.71 17.36
C GLY A 265 -0.16 3.99 17.35
N PRO A 266 -0.53 3.30 18.45
CA PRO A 266 -1.80 2.58 18.54
C PRO A 266 -3.03 3.50 18.50
N ASN A 267 -2.87 4.77 18.84
CA ASN A 267 -3.97 5.73 19.03
C ASN A 267 -4.22 6.65 17.82
N ASN A 268 -3.61 6.38 16.66
CA ASN A 268 -3.72 7.26 15.48
C ASN A 268 -5.16 7.67 15.15
N ILE A 269 -6.13 6.75 15.30
CA ILE A 269 -7.54 7.01 15.01
C ILE A 269 -8.08 8.13 15.90
N HIS A 270 -7.88 8.01 17.21
CA HIS A 270 -8.34 9.01 18.19
C HIS A 270 -7.60 10.33 17.96
N ASP A 271 -6.28 10.30 17.84
CA ASP A 271 -5.46 11.49 17.64
C ASP A 271 -5.90 12.30 16.41
N ILE A 272 -6.25 11.61 15.32
CA ILE A 272 -6.74 12.25 14.09
C ILE A 272 -8.14 12.83 14.29
N LEU A 273 -9.09 12.04 14.78
CA LEU A 273 -10.49 12.48 14.85
C LEU A 273 -10.68 13.59 15.90
N ASP A 274 -10.00 13.50 17.05
CA ASP A 274 -10.00 14.55 18.08
C ASP A 274 -9.45 15.87 17.52
N SER A 275 -8.36 15.81 16.75
CA SER A 275 -7.78 16.98 16.08
C SER A 275 -8.73 17.62 15.07
N LEU A 276 -9.64 16.85 14.48
CA LEU A 276 -10.62 17.33 13.52
C LEU A 276 -11.91 17.87 14.17
N LYS A 277 -12.05 17.72 15.51
CA LYS A 277 -13.24 18.04 16.31
C LYS A 277 -14.50 17.31 15.82
N VAL A 278 -14.35 16.04 15.49
CA VAL A 278 -15.48 15.16 15.20
C VAL A 278 -15.82 14.43 16.49
N ASP A 279 -17.07 14.46 16.92
CA ASP A 279 -17.51 13.63 18.05
C ASP A 279 -17.60 12.16 17.58
N HIS A 280 -16.91 11.23 18.26
CA HIS A 280 -16.86 9.80 17.90
C HIS A 280 -17.89 8.96 18.65
#